data_AF-A0A7K3F2H6-F1
#
_entry.id   AF-A0A7K3F2H6-F1
#
_cell.length_a   1.000
_cell.length_b   1.000
_cell.length_c   1.000
_cell.angle_alpha   90.00
_cell.angle_beta   90.00
_cell.angle_gamma   90.00
#
_symmetry.space_group_name_H-M   'P 1'
#
loop_
_entity.id
_entity.type
_entity.pdbx_description
1 polymer ?
#
loop_
_entity_poly.entity_id
_entity_poly.type
_entity_poly.pdbx_seq_one_letter_code
_entity_poly.pdbx_strand_id
1 'polypeptide(L)'
;MAEAVELEAGGRSVRLSSPGKVFFPERGYTKLDVARYYQAVAPGILRALRDRPTTLQRYPDGVGGEWFYQKRAPKGMPDWIPTAHITFPSGRSADEMCPTEEAAVLWAAQYGTLTFHPWPVRRADVDHPDELRIDLDPQPGTDYDDAARAAHELRGVLEEFGGLRGWPKTSGGRGIHVFVPIEPRWTFTQVRRAAIAVGREMERRMSDRVTIKWWKEERGERIFIDYNQTARDRTIASAYSVRPRPNAPVSAPLTWDEVGVAHPQDFDITTMPARFAELGDVHAGMDDHRHSLDALLELATKDEHDHGLGDLPYPPEYPKMPGEPSRVQPSRARKRAPGPDGPTAP
;
A
#
# COMPACT_ATOMS: atom_id res chain seq x y z
N MET A 1 21.07 21.41 22.44
CA MET A 1 20.45 20.81 21.24
C MET A 1 21.56 20.63 20.21
N ALA A 2 21.66 19.45 19.57
CA ALA A 2 22.63 19.27 18.49
C ALA A 2 22.37 20.28 17.36
N GLU A 3 23.44 20.76 16.73
CA GLU A 3 23.36 21.69 15.60
C GLU A 3 22.61 21.05 14.42
N ALA A 4 22.00 21.87 13.57
CA ALA A 4 21.37 21.37 12.35
C ALA A 4 22.42 20.78 11.40
N VAL A 5 22.04 19.77 10.60
CA VAL A 5 22.91 19.13 9.62
C VAL A 5 22.33 19.35 8.23
N GLU A 6 23.16 19.64 7.24
CA GLU A 6 22.76 19.70 5.83
C GLU A 6 22.94 18.31 5.19
N LEU A 7 21.93 17.85 4.46
CA LEU A 7 21.94 16.58 3.73
C LEU A 7 21.76 16.85 2.23
N GLU A 8 22.63 16.27 1.41
CA GLU A 8 22.56 16.39 -0.05
C GLU A 8 21.74 15.26 -0.68
N ALA A 9 20.83 15.58 -1.59
CA ALA A 9 20.12 14.60 -2.42
C ALA A 9 19.72 15.22 -3.76
N GLY A 10 19.92 14.50 -4.86
CA GLY A 10 19.58 15.00 -6.21
C GLY A 10 20.15 16.38 -6.57
N GLY A 11 21.32 16.76 -6.02
CA GLY A 11 21.94 18.08 -6.24
C GLY A 11 21.37 19.23 -5.40
N ARG A 12 20.55 18.95 -4.38
CA ARG A 12 20.07 19.95 -3.42
C ARG A 12 20.48 19.63 -2.00
N SER A 13 20.77 20.70 -1.26
CA SER A 13 21.00 20.68 0.19
C SER A 13 19.68 20.84 0.95
N VAL A 14 19.42 19.95 1.92
CA VAL A 14 18.24 19.97 2.78
C VAL A 14 18.67 20.01 4.25
N ARG A 15 18.25 21.08 4.93
CA ARG A 15 18.52 21.27 6.36
C ARG A 15 17.70 20.35 7.25
N LEU A 16 18.37 19.48 8.00
CA LEU A 16 17.80 18.64 9.04
C LEU A 16 18.00 19.29 10.43
N SER A 17 16.90 19.69 11.07
CA SER A 17 16.92 20.20 12.44
C SER A 17 16.64 19.09 13.46
N SER A 18 17.17 19.26 14.68
CA SER A 18 17.05 18.28 15.77
C SER A 18 17.53 16.87 15.38
N PRO A 19 18.74 16.72 14.80
CA PRO A 19 19.21 15.44 14.27
C PRO A 19 19.24 14.33 15.34
N GLY A 20 19.62 14.67 16.58
CA GLY A 20 19.67 13.72 17.69
C GLY A 20 18.32 13.43 18.37
N LYS A 21 17.18 13.93 17.86
CA LYS A 21 15.86 13.60 18.41
C LYS A 21 15.61 12.10 18.18
N VAL A 22 15.33 11.36 19.25
CA VAL A 22 15.03 9.91 19.16
C VAL A 22 13.66 9.72 18.53
N PHE A 23 13.61 8.99 17.42
CA PHE A 23 12.38 8.62 16.72
C PHE A 23 11.91 7.21 17.07
N PHE A 24 12.83 6.27 17.35
CA PHE A 24 12.54 4.90 17.73
C PHE A 24 13.25 4.55 19.05
N PRO A 25 12.59 4.72 20.20
CA PRO A 25 13.22 4.57 21.52
C PRO A 25 13.83 3.19 21.79
N GLU A 26 13.20 2.11 21.34
CA GLU A 26 13.65 0.74 21.60
C GLU A 26 15.04 0.44 21.01
N ARG A 27 15.31 0.97 19.81
CA ARG A 27 16.60 0.81 19.12
C ARG A 27 17.50 2.05 19.25
N GLY A 28 16.99 3.13 19.86
CA GLY A 28 17.68 4.41 19.96
C GLY A 28 17.82 5.17 18.64
N TYR A 29 17.13 4.78 17.56
CA TYR A 29 17.27 5.43 16.27
C TYR A 29 16.74 6.86 16.30
N THR A 30 17.54 7.77 15.76
CA THR A 30 17.31 9.20 15.73
C THR A 30 16.66 9.66 14.43
N LYS A 31 16.22 10.91 14.41
CA LYS A 31 15.76 11.59 13.22
C LYS A 31 16.83 11.63 12.12
N LEU A 32 18.10 11.77 12.49
CA LEU A 32 19.22 11.72 11.54
C LEU A 32 19.38 10.33 10.93
N ASP A 33 19.20 9.25 11.69
CA ASP A 33 19.29 7.89 11.17
C ASP A 33 18.19 7.63 10.11
N VAL A 34 16.96 8.09 10.38
CA VAL A 34 15.86 8.02 9.40
C VAL A 34 16.16 8.84 8.16
N ALA A 35 16.70 10.06 8.31
CA ALA A 35 17.03 10.90 7.17
C ALA A 35 18.16 10.32 6.32
N ARG A 36 19.20 9.75 6.95
CA ARG A 36 20.29 9.04 6.27
C ARG A 36 19.83 7.78 5.57
N TYR A 37 18.89 7.04 6.19
CA TYR A 37 18.25 5.92 5.52
C TYR A 37 17.58 6.36 4.22
N TYR A 38 16.74 7.39 4.26
CA TYR A 38 16.08 7.90 3.06
C TYR A 38 17.06 8.46 2.04
N GLN A 39 18.17 9.06 2.48
CA GLN A 39 19.25 9.50 1.60
C GLN A 39 19.89 8.32 0.87
N ALA A 40 20.13 7.20 1.57
CA ALA A 40 20.77 6.02 1.00
C ALA A 40 19.89 5.31 -0.05
N VAL A 41 18.56 5.31 0.13
CA VAL A 41 17.61 4.70 -0.81
C VAL A 41 16.91 5.71 -1.72
N ALA A 42 17.40 6.96 -1.76
CA ALA A 42 16.70 8.09 -2.38
C ALA A 42 16.24 7.83 -3.83
N PRO A 43 17.06 7.22 -4.72
CA PRO A 43 16.62 6.91 -6.07
C PRO A 43 15.43 5.93 -6.10
N GLY A 44 15.45 4.90 -5.24
CA GLY A 44 14.44 3.85 -5.20
C GLY A 44 13.12 4.32 -4.59
N ILE A 45 13.15 5.06 -3.47
CA ILE A 45 11.94 5.65 -2.92
C ILE A 45 11.36 6.71 -3.87
N LEU A 46 12.21 7.52 -4.51
CA LEU A 46 11.73 8.50 -5.48
C LEU A 46 11.02 7.81 -6.65
N ARG A 47 11.52 6.68 -7.18
CA ARG A 47 10.78 5.90 -8.21
C ARG A 47 9.35 5.58 -7.76
N ALA A 48 9.17 5.17 -6.51
CA ALA A 48 7.87 4.83 -5.95
C ALA A 48 6.94 6.04 -5.71
N LEU A 49 7.49 7.26 -5.65
CA LEU A 49 6.75 8.50 -5.35
C LEU A 49 6.67 9.46 -6.54
N ARG A 50 7.45 9.23 -7.60
CA ARG A 50 7.68 10.19 -8.69
C ARG A 50 6.38 10.58 -9.38
N ASP A 51 6.10 11.87 -9.35
CA ASP A 51 4.89 12.48 -9.91
C ASP A 51 3.59 11.95 -9.29
N ARG A 52 3.65 11.30 -8.12
CA ARG A 52 2.47 10.80 -7.41
C ARG A 52 2.08 11.77 -6.29
N PRO A 53 0.82 12.26 -6.24
CA PRO A 53 0.30 12.86 -5.03
C PRO A 53 0.53 11.89 -3.86
N THR A 54 0.99 12.40 -2.72
CA THR A 54 1.46 11.56 -1.62
C THR A 54 0.99 12.11 -0.29
N THR A 55 0.24 11.28 0.43
CA THR A 55 -0.12 11.53 1.82
C THR A 55 1.07 11.18 2.72
N LEU A 56 1.41 12.09 3.64
CA LEU A 56 2.54 11.95 4.56
C LEU A 56 2.05 11.46 5.93
N GLN A 57 2.58 10.34 6.43
CA GLN A 57 2.34 9.92 7.82
C GLN A 57 3.47 10.41 8.72
N ARG A 58 3.14 11.38 9.57
CA ARG A 58 4.12 12.17 10.32
C ARG A 58 4.14 11.83 11.80
N TYR A 59 5.35 11.77 12.35
CA TYR A 59 5.71 11.54 13.75
C TYR A 59 6.72 12.61 14.19
N PRO A 60 6.31 13.86 14.42
CA PRO A 60 7.24 14.96 14.74
C PRO A 60 8.11 14.71 15.98
N ASP A 61 7.60 13.91 16.92
CA ASP A 61 8.23 13.55 18.20
C ASP A 61 8.55 12.04 18.29
N GLY A 62 8.67 11.36 17.15
CA GLY A 62 8.96 9.93 17.10
C GLY A 62 7.74 9.04 17.32
N VAL A 63 7.95 7.72 17.26
CA VAL A 63 6.86 6.71 17.28
C VAL A 63 6.14 6.59 18.63
N GLY A 64 6.72 7.15 19.70
CA GLY A 64 6.07 7.24 21.01
C GLY A 64 5.20 8.49 21.20
N GLY A 65 5.24 9.45 20.27
CA GLY A 65 4.50 10.70 20.33
C GLY A 65 3.21 10.70 19.52
N GLU A 66 2.60 11.88 19.40
CA GLU A 66 1.45 12.09 18.52
C GLU A 66 1.84 11.94 17.04
N TRP A 67 0.88 11.46 16.26
CA TRP A 67 1.06 11.25 14.83
C TRP A 67 -0.20 11.60 14.06
N PHE A 68 -0.04 11.91 12.78
CA PHE A 68 -1.15 12.23 11.90
C PHE A 68 -0.85 11.97 10.43
N TYR A 69 -1.91 11.76 9.66
CA TYR A 69 -1.86 11.80 8.20
C TYR A 69 -2.01 13.23 7.71
N GLN A 70 -1.08 13.65 6.88
CA GLN A 70 -1.11 14.94 6.22
C GLN A 70 -1.30 14.75 4.72
N LYS A 71 -2.52 14.99 4.27
CA LYS A 71 -2.90 14.97 2.84
C LYS A 71 -2.55 16.29 2.16
N ARG A 72 -3.07 17.40 2.69
CA ARG A 72 -2.80 18.74 2.18
C ARG A 72 -1.31 19.08 2.31
N ALA A 73 -0.75 19.61 1.24
CA ALA A 73 0.62 20.11 1.16
C ALA A 73 0.98 20.95 2.40
N PRO A 74 2.10 20.69 3.07
CA PRO A 74 2.46 21.43 4.27
C PRO A 74 2.66 22.92 4.03
N LYS A 75 2.30 23.73 5.04
CA LYS A 75 2.68 25.15 5.05
C LYS A 75 4.20 25.27 5.06
N GLY A 76 4.75 26.12 4.21
CA GLY A 76 6.20 26.28 4.07
C GLY A 76 6.88 25.18 3.26
N MET A 77 6.12 24.38 2.50
CA MET A 77 6.70 23.51 1.48
C MET A 77 7.42 24.35 0.43
N PRO A 78 8.68 24.01 0.09
CA PRO A 78 9.42 24.69 -0.96
C PRO A 78 8.68 24.64 -2.31
N ASP A 79 8.81 25.70 -3.08
CA ASP A 79 8.20 25.89 -4.40
C ASP A 79 8.65 24.86 -5.45
N TRP A 80 9.86 24.34 -5.32
CA TRP A 80 10.40 23.29 -6.19
C TRP A 80 9.78 21.91 -5.96
N ILE A 81 9.01 21.70 -4.87
CA ILE A 81 8.23 20.48 -4.69
C ILE A 81 6.84 20.72 -5.28
N PRO A 82 6.47 20.08 -6.41
CA PRO A 82 5.17 20.30 -6.98
C PRO A 82 4.06 19.69 -6.12
N THR A 83 2.83 20.10 -6.42
CA THR A 83 1.62 19.51 -5.85
C THR A 83 0.76 18.87 -6.94
N ALA A 84 -0.21 18.07 -6.52
CA ALA A 84 -1.27 17.57 -7.38
C ALA A 84 -2.63 17.77 -6.71
N HIS A 85 -3.60 18.28 -7.46
CA HIS A 85 -4.95 18.51 -6.96
C HIS A 85 -5.71 17.19 -6.91
N ILE A 86 -6.22 16.82 -5.74
CA ILE A 86 -6.96 15.58 -5.51
C ILE A 86 -8.35 15.89 -4.98
N THR A 87 -9.35 15.26 -5.60
CA THR A 87 -10.71 15.19 -5.07
C THR A 87 -10.87 13.86 -4.32
N PHE A 88 -11.31 13.91 -3.08
CA PHE A 88 -11.57 12.74 -2.24
C PHE A 88 -12.97 12.18 -2.51
N PRO A 89 -13.26 10.93 -2.09
CA PRO A 89 -14.60 10.33 -2.22
C PRO A 89 -15.73 11.19 -1.63
N SER A 90 -15.42 12.00 -0.62
CA SER A 90 -16.38 12.91 0.02
C SER A 90 -16.72 14.15 -0.81
N GLY A 91 -16.11 14.35 -1.99
CA GLY A 91 -16.21 15.56 -2.80
C GLY A 91 -15.34 16.74 -2.31
N ARG A 92 -14.64 16.60 -1.19
CA ARG A 92 -13.63 17.58 -0.74
C ARG A 92 -12.38 17.46 -1.59
N SER A 93 -11.59 18.52 -1.69
CA SER A 93 -10.30 18.47 -2.37
C SER A 93 -9.13 19.03 -1.56
N ALA A 94 -7.92 18.63 -1.94
CA ALA A 94 -6.67 19.18 -1.43
C ALA A 94 -5.58 19.07 -2.50
N ASP A 95 -4.63 19.99 -2.46
CA ASP A 95 -3.36 19.83 -3.17
C ASP A 95 -2.43 19.01 -2.26
N GLU A 96 -2.01 17.84 -2.72
CA GLU A 96 -1.07 16.98 -1.99
C GLU A 96 0.36 17.18 -2.49
N MET A 97 1.35 16.92 -1.63
CA MET A 97 2.75 16.91 -2.03
C MET A 97 2.98 15.88 -3.14
N CYS A 98 3.75 16.24 -4.17
CA CYS A 98 4.00 15.40 -5.33
C CYS A 98 5.51 15.35 -5.62
N PRO A 99 6.25 14.38 -5.07
CA PRO A 99 7.71 14.34 -5.22
C PRO A 99 8.17 14.16 -6.69
N THR A 100 9.13 14.96 -7.14
CA THR A 100 9.79 14.83 -8.47
C THR A 100 11.30 14.67 -8.39
N GLU A 101 11.88 14.85 -7.21
CA GLU A 101 13.32 14.81 -6.95
C GLU A 101 13.59 14.30 -5.53
N GLU A 102 14.79 13.78 -5.32
CA GLU A 102 15.16 13.03 -4.11
C GLU A 102 15.09 13.89 -2.85
N ALA A 103 15.48 15.16 -2.97
CA ALA A 103 15.44 16.15 -1.90
C ALA A 103 14.03 16.35 -1.33
N ALA A 104 12.97 16.11 -2.10
CA ALA A 104 11.59 16.19 -1.63
C ALA A 104 11.33 15.16 -0.51
N VAL A 105 11.91 13.96 -0.62
CA VAL A 105 11.79 12.90 0.38
C VAL A 105 12.52 13.30 1.67
N LEU A 106 13.74 13.81 1.57
CA LEU A 106 14.51 14.30 2.72
C LEU A 106 13.81 15.48 3.41
N TRP A 107 13.22 16.38 2.63
CA TRP A 107 12.45 17.50 3.17
C TRP A 107 11.23 16.99 3.97
N ALA A 108 10.50 16.00 3.44
CA ALA A 108 9.37 15.42 4.16
C ALA A 108 9.82 14.68 5.43
N ALA A 109 10.98 13.98 5.39
CA ALA A 109 11.58 13.32 6.55
C ALA A 109 12.03 14.33 7.62
N GLN A 110 12.60 15.47 7.22
CA GLN A 110 12.87 16.63 8.08
C GLN A 110 11.59 17.12 8.76
N TYR A 111 10.46 17.06 8.06
CA TYR A 111 9.13 17.38 8.60
C TYR A 111 8.54 16.25 9.47
N GLY A 112 9.30 15.20 9.77
CA GLY A 112 8.90 14.08 10.63
C GLY A 112 8.11 12.99 9.90
N THR A 113 8.12 12.96 8.58
CA THR A 113 7.47 11.88 7.82
C THR A 113 8.24 10.57 8.00
N LEU A 114 7.54 9.54 8.48
CA LEU A 114 8.08 8.18 8.52
C LEU A 114 7.57 7.34 7.37
N THR A 115 6.30 7.45 6.98
CA THR A 115 5.71 6.61 5.93
C THR A 115 5.07 7.49 4.87
N PHE A 116 5.40 7.21 3.60
CA PHE A 116 4.81 7.86 2.44
C PHE A 116 3.69 6.96 1.89
N HIS A 117 2.55 7.57 1.57
CA HIS A 117 1.39 6.88 1.02
C HIS A 117 1.03 7.49 -0.34
N PRO A 118 1.73 7.10 -1.42
CA PRO A 118 1.47 7.63 -2.75
C PRO A 118 0.15 7.10 -3.28
N TRP A 119 -0.58 7.96 -3.98
CA TRP A 119 -1.73 7.53 -4.76
C TRP A 119 -1.32 6.62 -5.93
N PRO A 120 -2.19 5.73 -6.43
CA PRO A 120 -1.90 4.88 -7.59
C PRO A 120 -2.05 5.62 -8.94
N VAL A 121 -1.95 6.96 -8.92
CA VAL A 121 -2.11 7.86 -10.08
C VAL A 121 -0.91 8.79 -10.18
N ARG A 122 -0.79 9.52 -11.28
CA ARG A 122 0.22 10.56 -11.47
C ARG A 122 -0.44 11.93 -11.58
N ARG A 123 0.28 13.01 -11.27
CA ARG A 123 -0.27 14.38 -11.23
C ARG A 123 -0.89 14.87 -12.54
N ALA A 124 -0.49 14.28 -13.68
CA ALA A 124 -1.03 14.63 -14.98
C ALA A 124 -2.45 14.08 -15.20
N ASP A 125 -2.79 12.97 -14.54
CA ASP A 125 -4.12 12.34 -14.58
C ASP A 125 -4.38 11.64 -13.24
N VAL A 126 -5.21 12.29 -12.42
CA VAL A 126 -5.48 11.85 -11.05
C VAL A 126 -6.72 10.97 -10.91
N ASP A 127 -7.38 10.63 -12.03
CA ASP A 127 -8.61 9.84 -12.05
C ASP A 127 -8.42 8.45 -12.66
N HIS A 128 -7.33 8.23 -13.40
CA HIS A 128 -6.97 6.94 -13.98
C HIS A 128 -5.71 6.34 -13.34
N PRO A 129 -5.85 5.32 -12.47
CA PRO A 129 -4.70 4.66 -11.87
C PRO A 129 -3.79 4.03 -12.91
N ASP A 130 -2.48 4.11 -12.66
CA ASP A 130 -1.44 3.46 -13.44
C ASP A 130 -0.79 2.29 -12.70
N GLU A 131 -1.35 1.94 -11.53
CA GLU A 131 -0.99 0.76 -10.74
C GLU A 131 -2.27 0.05 -10.23
N LEU A 132 -2.40 -1.24 -10.54
CA LEU A 132 -3.24 -2.16 -9.76
C LEU A 132 -2.43 -2.62 -8.55
N ARG A 133 -2.99 -2.50 -7.35
CA ARG A 133 -2.31 -2.85 -6.09
C ARG A 133 -3.10 -3.93 -5.36
N ILE A 134 -2.50 -5.11 -5.18
CA ILE A 134 -3.09 -6.23 -4.47
C ILE A 134 -2.45 -6.32 -3.08
N ASP A 135 -3.29 -6.32 -2.04
CA ASP A 135 -2.87 -6.38 -0.63
C ASP A 135 -3.24 -7.75 -0.05
N LEU A 136 -2.23 -8.54 0.28
CA LEU A 136 -2.35 -9.87 0.91
C LEU A 136 -2.17 -9.69 2.43
N ASP A 137 -3.28 -9.63 3.16
CA ASP A 137 -3.32 -9.33 4.59
C ASP A 137 -3.58 -10.58 5.46
N PRO A 138 -2.58 -11.08 6.20
CA PRO A 138 -2.76 -12.17 7.15
C PRO A 138 -3.76 -11.80 8.24
N GLN A 139 -4.80 -12.63 8.39
CA GLN A 139 -5.77 -12.53 9.48
C GLN A 139 -5.25 -13.23 10.76
N PRO A 140 -5.90 -13.07 11.92
CA PRO A 140 -5.52 -13.84 13.11
C PRO A 140 -5.47 -15.34 12.79
N GLY A 141 -4.38 -16.02 13.19
CA GLY A 141 -4.12 -17.43 12.86
C GLY A 141 -3.23 -17.65 11.63
N THR A 142 -2.96 -16.60 10.83
CA THR A 142 -2.03 -16.66 9.69
C THR A 142 -0.90 -15.64 9.81
N ASP A 143 0.14 -15.83 9.01
CA ASP A 143 1.35 -15.02 9.05
C ASP A 143 1.90 -14.64 7.65
N TYR A 144 3.15 -14.18 7.62
CA TYR A 144 3.82 -13.80 6.38
C TYR A 144 4.03 -14.97 5.44
N ASP A 145 4.27 -16.18 5.95
CA ASP A 145 4.54 -17.36 5.12
C ASP A 145 3.25 -17.81 4.43
N ASP A 146 2.11 -17.68 5.10
CA ASP A 146 0.80 -17.82 4.45
C ASP A 146 0.61 -16.79 3.34
N ALA A 147 0.98 -15.52 3.56
CA ALA A 147 0.89 -14.49 2.54
C ALA A 147 1.84 -14.75 1.37
N ALA A 148 3.05 -15.27 1.63
CA ALA A 148 4.03 -15.63 0.59
C ALA A 148 3.51 -16.78 -0.29
N ARG A 149 2.89 -17.81 0.31
CA ARG A 149 2.21 -18.88 -0.43
C ARG A 149 1.10 -18.33 -1.33
N ALA A 150 0.26 -17.44 -0.79
CA ALA A 150 -0.77 -16.77 -1.58
C ALA A 150 -0.18 -15.86 -2.68
N ALA A 151 0.97 -15.22 -2.45
CA ALA A 151 1.63 -14.38 -3.45
C ALA A 151 2.14 -15.18 -4.65
N HIS A 152 2.65 -16.39 -4.44
CA HIS A 152 3.06 -17.27 -5.54
C HIS A 152 1.89 -17.73 -6.39
N GLU A 153 0.76 -18.08 -5.79
CA GLU A 153 -0.47 -18.39 -6.54
C GLU A 153 -1.00 -17.14 -7.28
N LEU A 154 -0.96 -15.97 -6.63
CA LEU A 154 -1.32 -14.70 -7.25
C LEU A 154 -0.47 -14.42 -8.48
N ARG A 155 0.82 -14.74 -8.47
CA ARG A 155 1.69 -14.63 -9.66
C ARG A 155 1.16 -15.49 -10.81
N GLY A 156 0.71 -16.71 -10.52
CA GLY A 156 0.10 -17.59 -11.53
C GLY A 156 -1.21 -17.03 -12.08
N VAL A 157 -2.08 -16.51 -11.22
CA VAL A 157 -3.33 -15.84 -11.64
C VAL A 157 -3.03 -14.61 -12.52
N LEU A 158 -2.07 -13.79 -12.15
CA LEU A 158 -1.67 -12.61 -12.93
C LEU A 158 -1.11 -12.99 -14.32
N GLU A 159 -0.28 -14.03 -14.39
CA GLU A 159 0.25 -14.55 -15.66
C GLU A 159 -0.87 -15.09 -16.57
N GLU A 160 -1.80 -15.87 -16.00
CA GLU A 160 -2.91 -16.47 -16.74
C GLU A 160 -3.89 -15.41 -17.28
N PHE A 161 -4.21 -14.40 -16.48
CA PHE A 161 -5.18 -13.36 -16.84
C PHE A 161 -4.50 -12.09 -17.32
N GLY A 162 -3.87 -12.18 -18.50
CA GLY A 162 -3.33 -11.05 -19.24
C GLY A 162 -1.81 -10.92 -19.24
N GLY A 163 -1.07 -11.95 -18.80
CA GLY A 163 0.39 -11.91 -18.74
C GLY A 163 0.90 -10.79 -17.85
N LEU A 164 0.16 -10.51 -16.77
CA LEU A 164 0.40 -9.37 -15.90
C LEU A 164 1.64 -9.59 -15.03
N ARG A 165 2.61 -8.70 -15.12
CA ARG A 165 3.81 -8.77 -14.27
C ARG A 165 3.58 -8.09 -12.93
N GLY A 166 3.51 -8.89 -11.87
CA GLY A 166 3.50 -8.41 -10.48
C GLY A 166 4.90 -8.07 -9.94
N TRP A 167 4.97 -7.06 -9.07
CA TRP A 167 6.17 -6.58 -8.38
C TRP A 167 5.95 -6.64 -6.87
N PRO A 168 6.46 -7.67 -6.17
CA PRO A 168 6.15 -7.91 -4.77
C PRO A 168 7.00 -7.04 -3.83
N LYS A 169 6.42 -6.66 -2.70
CA LYS A 169 7.12 -6.03 -1.59
C LYS A 169 6.54 -6.47 -0.26
N THR A 170 7.38 -6.57 0.78
CA THR A 170 6.85 -6.67 2.14
C THR A 170 6.08 -5.39 2.46
N SER A 171 5.02 -5.50 3.25
CA SER A 171 4.36 -4.31 3.79
C SER A 171 5.24 -3.61 4.84
N GLY A 172 6.28 -4.27 5.38
CA GLY A 172 6.96 -3.90 6.63
C GLY A 172 6.11 -4.18 7.89
N GLY A 173 4.99 -4.88 7.71
CA GLY A 173 4.15 -5.48 8.75
C GLY A 173 4.09 -6.99 8.56
N ARG A 174 2.88 -7.56 8.51
CA ARG A 174 2.69 -9.02 8.32
C ARG A 174 2.42 -9.43 6.88
N GLY A 175 1.85 -8.53 6.07
CA GLY A 175 1.39 -8.85 4.71
C GLY A 175 2.39 -8.52 3.60
N ILE A 176 1.97 -8.85 2.38
CA ILE A 176 2.69 -8.60 1.13
C ILE A 176 1.81 -7.71 0.25
N HIS A 177 2.41 -6.72 -0.41
CA HIS A 177 1.74 -6.00 -1.49
C HIS A 177 2.36 -6.44 -2.82
N VAL A 178 1.52 -6.67 -3.83
CA VAL A 178 1.96 -6.93 -5.21
C VAL A 178 1.41 -5.82 -6.10
N PHE A 179 2.31 -5.08 -6.74
CA PHE A 179 1.93 -3.99 -7.65
C PHE A 179 2.01 -4.48 -9.09
N VAL A 180 1.04 -4.10 -9.91
CA VAL A 180 0.98 -4.39 -11.35
C VAL A 180 0.85 -3.05 -12.08
N PRO A 181 1.85 -2.63 -12.87
CA PRO A 181 1.78 -1.42 -13.68
C PRO A 181 0.76 -1.60 -14.79
N ILE A 182 -0.12 -0.61 -14.97
CA ILE A 182 -1.21 -0.66 -15.94
C ILE A 182 -1.24 0.60 -16.81
N GLU A 183 -1.88 0.51 -17.96
CA GLU A 183 -2.20 1.69 -18.76
C GLU A 183 -3.17 2.61 -18.00
N PRO A 184 -2.93 3.94 -17.94
CA PRO A 184 -3.78 4.87 -17.20
C PRO A 184 -5.04 5.24 -17.99
N ARG A 185 -5.90 4.26 -18.26
CA ARG A 185 -7.17 4.45 -19.01
C ARG A 185 -8.41 3.89 -18.32
N TRP A 186 -8.22 3.23 -17.17
CA TRP A 186 -9.33 2.73 -16.35
C TRP A 186 -9.53 3.62 -15.14
N THR A 187 -10.79 3.80 -14.75
CA THR A 187 -11.16 4.53 -13.53
C THR A 187 -10.89 3.69 -12.28
N PHE A 188 -10.84 4.31 -11.10
CA PHE A 188 -10.72 3.60 -9.81
C PHE A 188 -11.74 2.47 -9.63
N THR A 189 -12.98 2.63 -10.11
CA THR A 189 -14.02 1.60 -9.98
C THR A 189 -13.73 0.39 -10.87
N GLN A 190 -13.21 0.60 -12.09
CA GLN A 190 -12.78 -0.48 -12.98
C GLN A 190 -11.55 -1.21 -12.42
N VAL A 191 -10.54 -0.48 -11.95
CA VAL A 191 -9.35 -1.07 -11.31
C VAL A 191 -9.73 -1.90 -10.08
N ARG A 192 -10.70 -1.42 -9.28
CA ARG A 192 -11.26 -2.19 -8.17
C ARG A 192 -12.05 -3.42 -8.61
N ARG A 193 -12.84 -3.37 -9.69
CA ARG A 193 -13.48 -4.57 -10.26
C ARG A 193 -12.44 -5.62 -10.67
N ALA A 194 -11.33 -5.20 -11.27
CA ALA A 194 -10.23 -6.11 -11.61
C ALA A 194 -9.61 -6.76 -10.35
N ALA A 195 -9.38 -5.97 -9.28
CA ALA A 195 -8.89 -6.51 -7.99
C ALA A 195 -9.86 -7.52 -7.36
N ILE A 196 -11.17 -7.28 -7.46
CA ILE A 196 -12.21 -8.22 -6.99
C ILE A 196 -12.16 -9.52 -7.81
N ALA A 197 -12.02 -9.45 -9.13
CA ALA A 197 -11.92 -10.63 -9.99
C ALA A 197 -10.68 -11.46 -9.66
N VAL A 198 -9.51 -10.82 -9.47
CA VAL A 198 -8.30 -11.48 -8.96
C VAL A 198 -8.58 -12.15 -7.62
N GLY A 199 -9.19 -11.44 -6.67
CA GLY A 199 -9.48 -11.97 -5.34
C GLY A 199 -10.43 -13.18 -5.37
N ARG A 200 -11.43 -13.19 -6.25
CA ARG A 200 -12.34 -14.33 -6.46
C ARG A 200 -11.63 -15.53 -7.04
N GLU A 201 -10.78 -15.29 -8.03
CA GLU A 201 -10.02 -16.37 -8.64
C GLU A 201 -9.07 -17.01 -7.62
N MET A 202 -8.41 -16.19 -6.81
CA MET A 202 -7.60 -16.65 -5.69
C MET A 202 -8.42 -17.44 -4.65
N GLU A 203 -9.60 -16.95 -4.26
CA GLU A 203 -10.49 -17.68 -3.33
C GLU A 203 -11.01 -18.99 -3.93
N ARG A 204 -11.24 -19.08 -5.25
CA ARG A 204 -11.59 -20.34 -5.93
C ARG A 204 -10.45 -21.36 -5.89
N ARG A 205 -9.21 -20.92 -6.15
CA ARG A 205 -8.03 -21.80 -6.18
C ARG A 205 -7.55 -22.22 -4.80
N MET A 206 -7.73 -21.35 -3.80
CA MET A 206 -7.19 -21.52 -2.45
C MET A 206 -8.25 -21.26 -1.36
N SER A 207 -9.46 -21.81 -1.50
CA SER A 207 -10.61 -21.49 -0.62
C SER A 207 -10.39 -21.77 0.88
N ASP A 208 -9.45 -22.65 1.23
CA ASP A 208 -9.04 -22.95 2.60
C ASP A 208 -8.01 -21.94 3.15
N ARG A 209 -7.34 -21.17 2.29
CA ARG A 209 -6.22 -20.27 2.65
C ARG A 209 -6.43 -18.81 2.32
N VAL A 210 -7.29 -18.49 1.36
CA VAL A 210 -7.54 -17.13 0.89
C VAL A 210 -9.02 -16.81 1.01
N THR A 211 -9.33 -15.56 1.33
CA THR A 211 -10.69 -15.05 1.31
C THR A 211 -10.79 -13.61 0.85
N ILE A 212 -11.94 -13.27 0.26
CA ILE A 212 -12.35 -11.89 -0.04
C ILE A 212 -13.58 -11.48 0.76
N LYS A 213 -13.96 -12.24 1.78
CA LYS A 213 -15.11 -11.90 2.62
C LYS A 213 -14.84 -10.65 3.42
N TRP A 214 -15.73 -9.68 3.25
CA TRP A 214 -15.58 -8.37 3.85
C TRP A 214 -15.69 -8.40 5.37
N TRP A 215 -16.62 -9.19 5.92
CA TRP A 215 -16.84 -9.33 7.36
C TRP A 215 -15.72 -10.12 8.04
N LYS A 216 -15.08 -9.53 9.06
CA LYS A 216 -13.93 -10.14 9.75
C LYS A 216 -14.27 -11.50 10.35
N GLU A 217 -15.48 -11.64 10.89
CA GLU A 217 -15.98 -12.89 11.48
C GLU A 217 -16.13 -14.04 10.48
N GLU A 218 -16.18 -13.75 9.17
CA GLU A 218 -16.33 -14.76 8.12
C GLU A 218 -14.99 -15.16 7.47
N ARG A 219 -13.91 -14.43 7.77
CA ARG A 219 -12.59 -14.64 7.15
C ARG A 219 -11.93 -15.93 7.63
N GLY A 220 -12.03 -16.22 8.93
CA GLY A 220 -11.30 -17.30 9.58
C GLY A 220 -9.77 -17.10 9.51
N GLU A 221 -9.04 -18.20 9.62
CA GLU A 221 -7.57 -18.24 9.55
C GLU A 221 -7.11 -18.30 8.09
N ARG A 222 -7.33 -17.21 7.35
CA ARG A 222 -7.01 -17.09 5.92
C ARG A 222 -6.26 -15.79 5.64
N ILE A 223 -5.63 -15.69 4.48
CA ILE A 223 -5.16 -14.44 3.90
C ILE A 223 -6.36 -13.70 3.31
N PHE A 224 -6.57 -12.47 3.77
CA PHE A 224 -7.59 -11.59 3.19
C PHE A 224 -6.97 -10.81 2.03
N ILE A 225 -7.58 -10.91 0.85
CA ILE A 225 -7.24 -10.01 -0.25
C ILE A 225 -8.07 -8.74 -0.10
N ASP A 226 -7.44 -7.66 0.37
CA ASP A 226 -8.13 -6.39 0.60
C ASP A 226 -8.34 -5.63 -0.72
N TYR A 227 -9.35 -6.07 -1.47
CA TYR A 227 -9.78 -5.44 -2.72
C TYR A 227 -10.22 -3.98 -2.55
N ASN A 228 -10.50 -3.51 -1.33
CA ASN A 228 -10.83 -2.11 -1.11
C ASN A 228 -9.60 -1.21 -1.08
N GLN A 229 -8.38 -1.74 -1.04
CA GLN A 229 -7.14 -0.94 -1.12
C GLN A 229 -6.95 -0.26 -2.49
N THR A 230 -7.66 -0.70 -3.52
CA THR A 230 -7.70 -0.04 -4.83
C THR A 230 -8.78 1.05 -4.92
N ALA A 231 -9.58 1.24 -3.88
CA ALA A 231 -10.51 2.36 -3.83
C ALA A 231 -9.75 3.69 -3.75
N ARG A 232 -10.40 4.77 -4.16
CA ARG A 232 -9.85 6.13 -4.08
C ARG A 232 -9.56 6.48 -2.61
N ASP A 233 -8.51 7.25 -2.33
CA ASP A 233 -8.17 7.72 -0.97
C ASP A 233 -7.84 6.61 0.05
N ARG A 234 -7.22 5.52 -0.40
CA ARG A 234 -6.71 4.45 0.47
C ARG A 234 -5.21 4.57 0.66
N THR A 235 -4.76 4.30 1.88
CA THR A 235 -3.35 4.43 2.27
C THR A 235 -2.64 3.10 2.07
N ILE A 236 -1.57 3.14 1.27
CA ILE A 236 -0.65 2.01 1.06
C ILE A 236 0.76 2.59 1.17
N ALA A 237 1.55 2.07 2.11
CA ALA A 237 2.93 2.48 2.28
C ALA A 237 3.72 2.24 0.97
N SER A 238 4.48 3.25 0.54
CA SER A 238 5.34 3.15 -0.65
C SER A 238 6.41 2.07 -0.45
N ALA A 239 6.97 1.58 -1.56
CA ALA A 239 8.28 0.93 -1.52
C ALA A 239 9.29 1.84 -0.81
N TYR A 240 10.16 1.22 0.01
CA TYR A 240 11.20 1.88 0.82
C TYR A 240 10.68 2.82 1.91
N SER A 241 9.37 2.90 2.18
CA SER A 241 8.89 3.65 3.34
C SER A 241 9.23 2.94 4.65
N VAL A 242 9.75 3.70 5.62
CA VAL A 242 9.85 3.27 7.02
C VAL A 242 8.45 3.10 7.61
N ARG A 243 8.26 2.06 8.41
CA ARG A 243 7.02 1.83 9.16
C ARG A 243 7.21 2.26 10.62
N PRO A 244 6.18 2.87 11.25
CA PRO A 244 6.25 3.34 12.63
C PRO A 244 6.07 2.18 13.61
N ARG A 245 7.01 1.23 13.60
CA ARG A 245 7.09 0.07 14.50
C ARG A 245 8.46 0.07 15.20
N PRO A 246 8.62 -0.59 16.35
CA PRO A 246 9.79 -0.37 17.20
C PRO A 246 11.16 -0.57 16.53
N ASN A 247 11.27 -1.52 15.60
CA ASN A 247 12.50 -1.80 14.86
C ASN A 247 12.71 -0.93 13.60
N ALA A 248 11.87 0.08 13.35
CA ALA A 248 11.86 0.87 12.12
C ALA A 248 11.89 0.01 10.83
N PRO A 249 11.03 -1.02 10.71
CA PRO A 249 11.04 -1.89 9.54
C PRO A 249 10.61 -1.14 8.29
N VAL A 250 11.02 -1.65 7.14
CA VAL A 250 10.82 -1.02 5.84
C VAL A 250 9.78 -1.82 5.03
N SER A 251 8.94 -1.12 4.26
CA SER A 251 8.19 -1.79 3.17
C SER A 251 9.15 -2.11 2.02
N ALA A 252 9.74 -3.30 2.08
CA ALA A 252 10.89 -3.68 1.27
C ALA A 252 10.49 -4.27 -0.08
N PRO A 253 10.92 -3.69 -1.22
CA PRO A 253 10.80 -4.32 -2.52
C PRO A 253 11.57 -5.63 -2.59
N LEU A 254 10.92 -6.65 -3.16
CA LEU A 254 11.47 -7.99 -3.34
C LEU A 254 11.52 -8.34 -4.82
N THR A 255 12.50 -9.15 -5.18
CA THR A 255 12.41 -10.04 -6.34
C THR A 255 11.44 -11.18 -6.04
N TRP A 256 10.93 -11.87 -7.06
CA TRP A 256 10.07 -13.02 -6.84
C TRP A 256 10.77 -14.18 -6.13
N ASP A 257 12.08 -14.35 -6.34
CA ASP A 257 12.86 -15.43 -5.72
C ASP A 257 13.06 -15.21 -4.21
N GLU A 258 12.95 -13.96 -3.74
CA GLU A 258 12.97 -13.62 -2.31
C GLU A 258 11.62 -13.87 -1.62
N VAL A 259 10.52 -14.02 -2.36
CA VAL A 259 9.18 -14.22 -1.76
C VAL A 259 9.09 -15.60 -1.11
N GLY A 260 8.95 -15.61 0.21
CA GLY A 260 8.93 -16.83 1.02
C GLY A 260 10.30 -17.30 1.50
N VAL A 261 11.37 -16.56 1.16
CA VAL A 261 12.72 -16.74 1.72
C VAL A 261 13.06 -15.59 2.66
N ALA A 262 12.77 -14.36 2.25
CA ALA A 262 12.95 -13.18 3.07
C ALA A 262 11.71 -12.91 3.92
N HIS A 263 11.91 -12.40 5.14
CA HIS A 263 10.85 -11.99 6.05
C HIS A 263 10.87 -10.46 6.26
N PRO A 264 9.72 -9.83 6.61
CA PRO A 264 9.66 -8.39 6.84
C PRO A 264 10.66 -7.87 7.88
N GLN A 265 11.05 -8.69 8.85
CA GLN A 265 11.98 -8.37 9.92
C GLN A 265 13.44 -8.24 9.45
N ASP A 266 13.76 -8.79 8.27
CA ASP A 266 15.11 -8.70 7.68
C ASP A 266 15.41 -7.29 7.16
N PHE A 267 14.38 -6.46 7.01
CA PHE A 267 14.45 -5.15 6.40
C PHE A 267 14.10 -4.04 7.38
N ASP A 268 15.12 -3.31 7.83
CA ASP A 268 14.97 -2.08 8.60
C ASP A 268 15.86 -0.96 8.04
N ILE A 269 15.84 0.19 8.70
CA ILE A 269 16.62 1.37 8.27
C ILE A 269 18.14 1.14 8.29
N THR A 270 18.63 0.08 8.93
CA THR A 270 20.05 -0.27 9.04
C THR A 270 20.47 -1.36 8.05
N THR A 271 19.59 -2.30 7.71
CA THR A 271 19.90 -3.41 6.80
C THR A 271 19.64 -3.06 5.33
N MET A 272 18.58 -2.29 5.05
CA MET A 272 18.18 -1.96 3.68
C MET A 272 19.21 -1.10 2.92
N PRO A 273 19.94 -0.13 3.52
CA PRO A 273 20.96 0.64 2.79
C PRO A 273 22.06 -0.22 2.15
N ALA A 274 22.56 -1.23 2.86
CA ALA A 274 23.59 -2.13 2.32
C ALA A 274 23.04 -2.95 1.14
N ARG A 275 21.83 -3.51 1.29
CA ARG A 275 21.14 -4.23 0.23
C ARG A 275 20.90 -3.35 -1.00
N PHE A 276 20.47 -2.10 -0.79
CA PHE A 276 20.21 -1.17 -1.89
C PHE A 276 21.50 -0.77 -2.62
N ALA A 277 22.61 -0.59 -1.90
CA ALA A 277 23.90 -0.32 -2.52
C ALA A 277 24.41 -1.50 -3.37
N GLU A 278 24.12 -2.74 -2.95
CA GLU A 278 24.52 -3.95 -3.66
C GLU A 278 23.62 -4.26 -4.88
N LEU A 279 22.30 -4.26 -4.68
CA LEU A 279 21.33 -4.73 -5.68
C LEU A 279 20.70 -3.60 -6.49
N GLY A 280 20.84 -2.35 -6.04
CA GLY A 280 20.05 -1.23 -6.52
C GLY A 280 18.57 -1.39 -6.19
N ASP A 281 17.74 -0.74 -7.00
CA ASP A 281 16.30 -0.86 -6.91
C ASP A 281 15.79 -2.09 -7.66
N VAL A 282 15.43 -3.15 -6.94
CA VAL A 282 14.90 -4.40 -7.54
C VAL A 282 13.56 -4.20 -8.27
N HIS A 283 12.92 -3.03 -8.13
CA HIS A 283 11.72 -2.62 -8.86
C HIS A 283 11.99 -1.56 -9.93
N ALA A 284 13.25 -1.30 -10.31
CA ALA A 284 13.61 -0.23 -11.26
C ALA A 284 12.87 -0.32 -12.61
N GLY A 285 12.69 -1.54 -13.13
CA GLY A 285 12.02 -1.79 -14.42
C GLY A 285 10.50 -1.85 -14.35
N MET A 286 9.88 -1.50 -13.21
CA MET A 286 8.43 -1.62 -13.03
C MET A 286 7.65 -0.78 -14.06
N ASP A 287 8.03 0.49 -14.25
CA ASP A 287 7.30 1.40 -15.14
C ASP A 287 7.41 1.05 -16.64
N ASP A 288 8.33 0.15 -17.02
CA ASP A 288 8.53 -0.33 -18.39
C ASP A 288 7.54 -1.44 -18.79
N HIS A 289 6.76 -1.97 -17.85
CA HIS A 289 5.88 -3.13 -18.05
C HIS A 289 4.42 -2.75 -17.79
N ARG A 290 3.87 -1.83 -18.56
CA ARG A 290 2.45 -1.45 -18.45
C ARG A 290 1.57 -2.49 -19.15
N HIS A 291 0.57 -2.98 -18.43
CA HIS A 291 -0.34 -4.01 -18.92
C HIS A 291 -1.77 -3.51 -19.10
N SER A 292 -2.54 -4.26 -19.88
CA SER A 292 -3.99 -4.06 -19.98
C SER A 292 -4.75 -4.83 -18.90
N LEU A 293 -5.80 -4.23 -18.34
CA LEU A 293 -6.72 -4.88 -17.41
C LEU A 293 -7.88 -5.62 -18.10
N ASP A 294 -7.95 -5.60 -19.43
CA ASP A 294 -9.12 -6.11 -20.18
C ASP A 294 -9.46 -7.56 -19.80
N ALA A 295 -8.48 -8.47 -19.73
CA ALA A 295 -8.71 -9.87 -19.35
C ALA A 295 -9.31 -10.04 -17.94
N LEU A 296 -8.87 -9.23 -16.97
CA LEU A 296 -9.43 -9.24 -15.61
C LEU A 296 -10.84 -8.64 -15.56
N LEU A 297 -11.13 -7.64 -16.41
CA LEU A 297 -12.45 -7.04 -16.52
C LEU A 297 -13.45 -7.95 -17.26
N GLU A 298 -12.97 -8.73 -18.22
CA GLU A 298 -13.73 -9.82 -18.84
C GLU A 298 -14.06 -10.91 -17.82
N LEU A 299 -13.07 -11.31 -16.99
CA LEU A 299 -13.31 -12.23 -15.87
C LEU A 299 -14.35 -11.68 -14.89
N ALA A 300 -14.26 -10.40 -14.52
CA ALA A 300 -15.26 -9.75 -13.67
C ALA A 300 -16.66 -9.75 -14.29
N THR A 301 -16.75 -9.54 -15.60
CA THR A 301 -18.01 -9.56 -16.35
C THR A 301 -18.60 -10.97 -16.42
N LYS A 302 -17.74 -11.99 -16.57
CA LYS A 302 -18.13 -13.39 -16.54
C LYS A 302 -18.65 -13.80 -15.15
N ASP A 303 -17.97 -13.40 -14.08
CA ASP A 303 -18.43 -13.63 -12.71
C ASP A 303 -19.83 -13.04 -12.47
N GLU A 304 -20.10 -11.85 -13.01
CA GLU A 304 -21.41 -11.20 -12.91
C GLU A 304 -22.49 -11.93 -13.71
N HIS A 305 -22.20 -12.30 -14.96
CA HIS A 305 -23.16 -12.97 -15.86
C HIS A 305 -23.44 -14.43 -15.47
N ASP A 306 -22.39 -15.23 -15.25
CA ASP A 306 -22.50 -16.69 -15.07
C ASP A 306 -22.81 -17.08 -13.61
N HIS A 307 -22.41 -16.24 -12.65
CA HIS A 307 -22.48 -16.58 -11.22
C HIS A 307 -23.27 -15.57 -10.38
N GLY A 308 -23.76 -14.48 -10.99
CA GLY A 308 -24.45 -13.41 -10.26
C GLY A 308 -23.56 -12.67 -9.26
N LEU A 309 -22.24 -12.77 -9.42
CA LEU A 309 -21.26 -12.19 -8.51
C LEU A 309 -20.90 -10.78 -8.99
N GLY A 310 -21.68 -9.78 -8.59
CA GLY A 310 -21.48 -8.37 -8.93
C GLY A 310 -20.41 -7.67 -8.07
N ASP A 311 -20.63 -6.40 -7.72
CA ASP A 311 -19.71 -5.65 -6.86
C ASP A 311 -19.64 -6.20 -5.41
N LEU A 312 -18.56 -5.91 -4.69
CA LEU A 312 -18.41 -6.20 -3.26
C LEU A 312 -18.54 -4.93 -2.41
N PRO A 313 -18.85 -5.04 -1.10
CA PRO A 313 -19.01 -3.87 -0.25
C PRO A 313 -17.74 -3.03 -0.14
N TYR A 314 -17.92 -1.71 -0.15
CA TYR A 314 -16.92 -0.74 0.30
C TYR A 314 -16.86 -0.71 1.84
N PRO A 315 -15.79 -0.16 2.46
CA PRO A 315 -15.75 0.04 3.91
C PRO A 315 -16.94 0.89 4.40
N PRO A 316 -17.50 0.67 5.61
CA PRO A 316 -18.73 1.34 6.05
C PRO A 316 -18.60 2.86 6.10
N GLU A 317 -17.42 3.34 6.49
CA GLU A 317 -17.06 4.75 6.59
C GLU A 317 -16.73 5.41 5.23
N TYR A 318 -16.69 4.63 4.15
CA TYR A 318 -16.22 5.12 2.85
C TYR A 318 -17.30 5.97 2.15
N PRO A 319 -17.05 7.28 1.91
CA PRO A 319 -18.05 8.17 1.30
C PRO A 319 -18.39 7.76 -0.14
N LYS A 320 -19.61 8.09 -0.59
CA LYS A 320 -20.04 7.90 -1.99
C LYS A 320 -19.69 9.13 -2.83
N MET A 321 -19.06 8.92 -3.98
CA MET A 321 -18.78 10.02 -4.92
C MET A 321 -20.05 10.47 -5.65
N PRO A 322 -20.17 11.76 -6.02
CA PRO A 322 -21.21 12.23 -6.92
C PRO A 322 -21.20 11.45 -8.25
N GLY A 323 -22.36 10.97 -8.69
CA GLY A 323 -22.49 10.18 -9.92
C GLY A 323 -22.06 8.71 -9.82
N GLU A 324 -21.62 8.24 -8.65
CA GLU A 324 -21.24 6.83 -8.48
C GLU A 324 -22.47 5.90 -8.54
N PRO A 325 -22.36 4.71 -9.18
CA PRO A 325 -23.40 3.68 -9.16
C PRO A 325 -23.85 3.26 -7.75
N SER A 326 -24.97 2.54 -7.66
CA SER A 326 -25.42 1.96 -6.39
C SER A 326 -24.44 0.90 -5.90
N ARG A 327 -24.02 1.01 -4.62
CA ARG A 327 -23.10 0.06 -3.99
C ARG A 327 -23.86 -1.13 -3.42
N VAL A 328 -23.20 -2.29 -3.43
CA VAL A 328 -23.67 -3.46 -2.68
C VAL A 328 -23.56 -3.19 -1.18
N GLN A 329 -24.68 -3.34 -0.48
CA GLN A 329 -24.72 -3.20 0.98
C GLN A 329 -24.17 -4.48 1.63
N PRO A 330 -23.37 -4.36 2.71
CA PRO A 330 -22.98 -5.52 3.49
C PRO A 330 -24.22 -6.22 4.06
N SER A 331 -24.52 -7.44 3.61
CA SER A 331 -25.49 -8.30 4.31
C SER A 331 -24.73 -9.11 5.35
N ARG A 332 -25.14 -9.03 6.63
CA ARG A 332 -24.59 -9.90 7.68
C ARG A 332 -25.21 -11.29 7.54
N ALA A 333 -24.42 -12.34 7.74
CA ALA A 333 -24.99 -13.64 8.04
C ALA A 333 -25.92 -13.53 9.26
N ARG A 334 -27.19 -13.92 9.11
CA ARG A 334 -28.12 -14.01 10.23
C ARG A 334 -27.51 -14.97 11.25
N LYS A 335 -27.35 -14.55 12.51
CA LYS A 335 -27.07 -15.49 13.61
C LYS A 335 -28.14 -16.59 13.53
N ARG A 336 -27.73 -17.83 13.28
CA ARG A 336 -28.60 -18.99 13.43
C ARG A 336 -29.08 -18.95 14.88
N ALA A 337 -30.37 -18.70 15.09
CA ALA A 337 -30.96 -18.87 16.41
C ALA A 337 -30.70 -20.32 16.85
N PRO A 338 -30.32 -20.57 18.11
CA PRO A 338 -30.24 -21.94 18.61
C PRO A 338 -31.61 -22.58 18.37
N GLY A 339 -31.60 -23.68 17.62
CA GLY A 339 -32.81 -24.48 17.43
C GLY A 339 -33.31 -24.95 18.80
N PRO A 340 -34.62 -25.13 18.97
CA PRO A 340 -35.15 -25.67 20.21
C PRO A 340 -34.68 -27.12 20.35
N ASP A 341 -33.66 -27.34 21.19
CA ASP A 341 -33.38 -28.67 21.72
C ASP A 341 -34.58 -29.11 22.56
N GLY A 342 -35.29 -30.12 22.06
CA GLY A 342 -36.00 -31.07 22.91
C GLY A 342 -35.23 -32.39 22.93
N PRO A 343 -35.53 -33.35 23.82
CA PRO A 343 -36.65 -33.39 24.75
C PRO A 343 -36.23 -33.57 26.23
N THR A 344 -37.09 -33.15 27.15
CA THR A 344 -37.09 -33.66 28.53
C THR A 344 -37.98 -34.90 28.61
N ALA A 345 -37.40 -36.02 29.01
CA ALA A 345 -38.13 -37.13 29.62
C ALA A 345 -37.26 -37.68 30.77
N PRO A 346 -37.87 -38.05 31.90
CA PRO A 346 -37.17 -38.34 33.16
C PRO A 346 -36.33 -39.61 33.14
#